data_AF-A0A2V7DMW9-F1
#
_entry.id   AF-A0A2V7DMW9-F1
#
_cell.length_a   1.000
_cell.length_b   1.000
_cell.length_c   1.000
_cell.angle_alpha   90.00
_cell.angle_beta   90.00
_cell.angle_gamma   90.00
#
_symmetry.space_group_name_H-M   'P 1'
#
loop_
_entity.id
_entity.type
_entity.pdbx_description
1 polymer ?
#
loop_
_entity_poly.entity_id
_entity_poly.type
_entity_poly.pdbx_seq_one_letter_code
_entity_poly.pdbx_strand_id
1 'polypeptide(L)'
;MFRIHRDVRFSKNKSPYKTNAGAWFYHRSAGRKVGRVDEGGGAGFYFHIDPTTCFMAGGIWMPARPVLLRIREAIVAEPTALARLTSAPAFRRRFDGLNQEAKLRRVPRDFPPDHPAAEWLKLQSFTAPASIEPSVVTSPRLVDRLCRDFALLVPLVRWLNRTLGYQPAKARR
;
A
#
# COMPACT_ATOMS: atom_id res chain seq x y z
N MET A 1 -1.20 4.95 -15.06
CA MET A 1 -0.09 4.10 -15.53
C MET A 1 1.22 4.87 -15.39
N PHE A 2 2.29 4.25 -14.90
CA PHE A 2 3.60 4.91 -14.74
C PHE A 2 4.33 5.05 -16.09
N ARG A 3 5.26 6.02 -16.20
CA ARG A 3 6.09 6.20 -17.41
C ARG A 3 7.02 5.01 -17.65
N ILE A 4 7.18 4.63 -18.92
CA ILE A 4 7.99 3.49 -19.37
C ILE A 4 9.51 3.76 -19.39
N HIS A 5 9.93 5.03 -19.45
CA HIS A 5 11.34 5.41 -19.52
C HIS A 5 12.05 5.20 -18.17
N ARG A 6 13.33 4.77 -18.23
CA ARG A 6 14.22 4.65 -17.07
C ARG A 6 15.14 5.86 -16.98
N ASP A 7 15.42 6.31 -15.76
CA ASP A 7 16.58 7.17 -15.52
C ASP A 7 17.82 6.27 -15.47
N VAL A 8 18.66 6.36 -16.51
CA VAL A 8 19.83 5.50 -16.70
C VAL A 8 21.14 6.18 -16.32
N ARG A 9 21.12 7.45 -15.89
CA ARG A 9 22.33 8.25 -15.62
C ARG A 9 23.28 7.55 -14.65
N PHE A 10 22.72 6.97 -13.58
CA PHE A 10 23.50 6.30 -12.53
C PHE A 10 23.24 4.78 -12.43
N SER A 11 22.49 4.19 -13.38
CA SER A 11 22.21 2.75 -13.36
C SER A 11 23.30 1.96 -14.09
N LYS A 12 23.65 0.77 -13.55
CA LYS A 12 24.48 -0.22 -14.24
C LYS A 12 23.76 -0.78 -15.48
N ASN A 13 22.44 -0.91 -15.43
CA ASN A 13 21.62 -1.30 -16.56
C ASN A 13 21.23 -0.05 -17.37
N LYS A 14 21.71 0.03 -18.62
CA LYS A 14 21.48 1.16 -19.54
C LYS A 14 20.28 0.99 -20.47
N SER A 15 19.47 -0.06 -20.32
CA SER A 15 18.26 -0.22 -21.12
C SER A 15 17.35 1.02 -20.96
N PRO A 16 16.88 1.62 -22.06
CA PRO A 16 16.13 2.89 -22.02
C PRO A 16 14.73 2.74 -21.42
N TYR A 17 14.18 1.54 -21.48
CA TYR A 17 12.82 1.23 -21.05
C TYR A 17 12.77 0.28 -19.87
N LYS A 18 11.71 0.41 -19.07
CA LYS A 18 11.33 -0.55 -18.05
C LYS A 18 10.77 -1.78 -18.72
N THR A 19 11.13 -2.94 -18.19
CA THR A 19 10.51 -4.24 -18.54
C THR A 19 9.25 -4.50 -17.72
N ASN A 20 8.87 -3.58 -16.83
CA ASN A 20 7.69 -3.70 -15.98
C ASN A 20 6.64 -2.65 -16.33
N ALA A 21 5.38 -2.99 -16.06
CA ALA A 21 4.26 -2.08 -16.07
C ALA A 21 3.58 -2.05 -14.70
N GLY A 22 3.10 -0.86 -14.34
CA GLY A 22 2.44 -0.63 -13.06
C GLY A 22 1.18 0.21 -13.22
N ALA A 23 0.11 -0.22 -12.57
CA ALA A 23 -1.13 0.53 -12.44
C ALA A 23 -1.34 0.96 -10.99
N TRP A 24 -1.62 2.26 -10.79
CA TRP A 24 -1.90 2.85 -9.50
C TRP A 24 -3.33 3.39 -9.51
N PHE A 25 -4.16 2.87 -8.62
CA PHE A 25 -5.55 3.25 -8.42
C PHE A 25 -5.63 4.02 -7.10
N TYR A 26 -5.74 5.34 -7.20
CA TYR A 26 -5.74 6.24 -6.05
C TYR A 26 -7.15 6.72 -5.69
N HIS A 27 -7.29 7.19 -4.46
CA HIS A 27 -8.50 7.87 -4.03
C HIS A 27 -8.71 9.16 -4.83
N ARG A 28 -9.93 9.40 -5.31
CA ARG A 28 -10.25 10.55 -6.19
C ARG A 28 -9.92 11.92 -5.60
N SER A 29 -10.00 12.05 -4.28
CA SER A 29 -9.73 13.28 -3.54
C SER A 29 -8.28 13.40 -3.07
N ALA A 30 -7.45 12.38 -3.32
CA ALA A 30 -6.05 12.37 -2.97
C ALA A 30 -5.17 12.74 -4.18
N GLY A 31 -3.96 13.19 -3.89
CA GLY A 31 -2.89 13.36 -4.86
C GLY A 31 -2.55 12.07 -5.59
N ARG A 32 -2.12 12.21 -6.85
CA ARG A 32 -1.78 11.07 -7.73
C ARG A 32 -0.41 10.47 -7.43
N LYS A 33 0.45 11.23 -6.75
CA LYS A 33 1.83 10.83 -6.47
C LYS A 33 1.86 9.81 -5.33
N VAL A 34 2.91 9.00 -5.32
CA VAL A 34 3.15 7.94 -4.34
C VAL A 34 4.51 8.14 -3.69
N GLY A 35 4.69 7.57 -2.50
CA GLY A 35 5.94 7.68 -1.76
C GLY A 35 6.11 9.02 -1.06
N ARG A 36 7.36 9.34 -0.70
CA ARG A 36 7.71 10.47 0.19
C ARG A 36 7.59 11.85 -0.46
N VAL A 37 7.22 11.91 -1.73
CA VAL A 37 7.31 13.11 -2.59
C VAL A 37 6.03 13.97 -2.52
N ASP A 38 4.96 13.47 -1.89
CA ASP A 38 3.67 14.16 -1.83
C ASP A 38 2.97 13.93 -0.50
N GLU A 39 2.57 15.02 0.14
CA GLU A 39 1.76 15.00 1.36
C GLU A 39 0.27 14.81 1.05
N GLY A 40 -0.14 15.09 -0.18
CA GLY A 40 -1.50 14.83 -0.67
C GLY A 40 -1.76 13.37 -1.07
N GLY A 41 -0.73 12.51 -1.09
CA GLY A 41 -0.87 11.10 -1.46
C GLY A 41 -1.77 10.32 -0.48
N GLY A 42 -2.70 9.54 -1.03
CA GLY A 42 -3.60 8.67 -0.26
C GLY A 42 -3.25 7.19 -0.37
N ALA A 43 -3.99 6.36 0.37
CA ALA A 43 -3.95 4.91 0.18
C ALA A 43 -4.71 4.52 -1.09
N GLY A 44 -4.28 3.42 -1.71
CA GLY A 44 -4.84 2.95 -2.98
C GLY A 44 -4.48 1.50 -3.27
N PHE A 45 -4.67 1.11 -4.53
CA PHE A 45 -4.36 -0.22 -5.02
C PHE A 45 -3.28 -0.14 -6.10
N TYR A 46 -2.41 -1.13 -6.11
CA TYR A 46 -1.30 -1.23 -7.04
C TYR A 46 -1.31 -2.61 -7.70
N PHE A 47 -1.06 -2.64 -9.01
CA PHE A 47 -0.80 -3.85 -9.75
C PHE A 47 0.52 -3.69 -10.50
N HIS A 48 1.36 -4.73 -10.42
CA HIS A 48 2.67 -4.82 -11.03
C HIS A 48 2.72 -6.05 -11.93
N ILE A 49 3.27 -5.86 -13.13
CA ILE A 49 3.61 -6.93 -14.04
C ILE A 49 5.04 -6.73 -14.52
N ASP A 50 5.85 -7.77 -14.37
CA ASP A 50 7.16 -7.91 -14.99
C ASP A 50 7.40 -9.39 -15.37
N PRO A 51 8.38 -9.71 -16.24
CA PRO A 51 8.61 -11.08 -16.72
C PRO A 51 8.93 -12.12 -15.63
N THR A 52 9.38 -11.66 -14.46
CA THR A 52 9.83 -12.47 -13.33
C THR A 52 8.88 -12.44 -12.14
N THR A 53 8.29 -11.28 -11.87
CA THR A 53 7.50 -11.00 -10.67
C THR A 53 6.24 -10.25 -11.06
N CYS A 54 5.11 -10.86 -10.74
CA CYS A 54 3.81 -10.22 -10.86
C CYS A 54 3.16 -10.20 -9.49
N PHE A 55 2.66 -9.04 -9.09
CA PHE A 55 2.02 -8.91 -7.79
C PHE A 55 1.03 -7.76 -7.79
N MET A 56 0.20 -7.75 -6.78
CA MET A 56 -0.65 -6.61 -6.46
C MET A 56 -0.48 -6.22 -5.01
N ALA A 57 -0.84 -4.99 -4.67
CA ALA A 57 -0.83 -4.52 -3.29
C ALA A 57 -1.97 -3.53 -3.05
N GLY A 58 -2.32 -3.31 -1.78
CA GLY A 58 -3.12 -2.16 -1.39
C GLY A 58 -2.63 -1.56 -0.09
N GLY A 59 -2.97 -0.29 0.10
CA GLY A 59 -2.57 0.51 1.27
C GLY A 59 -1.78 1.74 0.88
N ILE A 60 -0.87 2.18 1.74
CA ILE A 60 -0.04 3.38 1.52
C ILE A 60 1.45 3.04 1.65
N TRP A 61 2.18 3.28 0.56
CA TRP A 61 3.60 2.98 0.45
C TRP A 61 4.44 4.23 0.73
N MET A 62 5.32 4.14 1.73
CA MET A 62 6.31 5.15 2.08
C MET A 62 5.77 6.59 2.12
N PRO A 63 4.67 6.88 2.83
CA PRO A 63 4.11 8.23 2.89
C PRO A 63 5.11 9.27 3.42
N ALA A 64 4.88 10.53 3.07
CA ALA A 64 5.61 11.66 3.63
C ALA A 64 5.46 11.71 5.16
N ARG A 65 6.41 12.37 5.85
CA ARG A 65 6.48 12.38 7.32
C ARG A 65 5.19 12.87 8.00
N PRO A 66 4.51 13.95 7.55
CA PRO A 66 3.26 14.39 8.17
C PRO A 66 2.13 13.37 8.04
N VAL A 67 2.02 12.73 6.86
CA VAL A 67 1.03 11.67 6.59
C VAL A 67 1.30 10.45 7.46
N LEU A 68 2.58 10.06 7.60
CA LEU A 68 2.99 8.95 8.46
C LEU A 68 2.71 9.22 9.94
N LEU A 69 2.89 10.47 10.41
CA LEU A 69 2.56 10.88 11.77
C LEU A 69 1.06 10.73 12.04
N ARG A 70 0.20 11.25 11.16
CA ARG A 70 -1.27 11.13 11.29
C ARG A 70 -1.74 9.68 11.37
N ILE A 71 -1.13 8.78 10.58
CA ILE A 71 -1.45 7.35 10.65
C ILE A 71 -1.06 6.77 12.02
N ARG A 72 0.10 7.14 12.55
CA ARG A 72 0.55 6.68 13.88
C ARG A 72 -0.32 7.22 15.02
N GLU A 73 -0.73 8.48 14.95
CA GLU A 73 -1.67 9.06 15.91
C GLU A 73 -3.00 8.30 15.91
N ALA A 74 -3.54 7.96 14.74
CA ALA A 74 -4.74 7.13 14.64
C ALA A 74 -4.55 5.71 15.19
N ILE A 75 -3.35 5.13 15.05
CA ILE A 75 -3.01 3.83 15.66
C ILE A 75 -2.96 3.95 17.19
N VAL A 76 -2.44 5.05 17.73
CA VAL A 76 -2.46 5.29 19.19
C VAL A 76 -3.89 5.46 19.69
N ALA A 77 -4.72 6.21 18.96
CA ALA A 77 -6.11 6.45 19.33
C ALA A 77 -6.98 5.17 19.31
N GLU A 78 -6.73 4.26 18.36
CA GLU A 78 -7.43 2.96 18.28
C GLU A 78 -6.42 1.81 18.04
N PRO A 79 -5.73 1.32 19.10
CA PRO A 79 -4.62 0.36 18.99
C PRO A 79 -4.99 -0.98 18.32
N THR A 80 -6.26 -1.35 18.39
CA THR A 80 -6.78 -2.62 17.85
C THR A 80 -7.28 -2.50 16.41
N ALA A 81 -7.39 -1.29 15.84
CA ALA A 81 -8.00 -1.06 14.52
C ALA A 81 -7.28 -1.84 13.42
N LEU A 82 -5.96 -1.65 13.29
CA LEU A 82 -5.15 -2.33 12.28
C LEU A 82 -5.11 -3.83 12.51
N ALA A 83 -5.00 -4.27 13.76
CA ALA A 83 -5.01 -5.68 14.10
C ALA A 83 -6.31 -6.34 13.64
N ARG A 84 -7.48 -5.71 13.91
CA ARG A 84 -8.79 -6.20 13.47
C ARG A 84 -8.93 -6.26 11.95
N LEU A 85 -8.43 -5.25 11.24
CA LEU A 85 -8.49 -5.21 9.77
C LEU A 85 -7.61 -6.29 9.13
N THR A 86 -6.46 -6.58 9.73
CA THR A 86 -5.45 -7.49 9.17
C THR A 86 -5.54 -8.92 9.70
N SER A 87 -6.32 -9.17 10.76
CA SER A 87 -6.50 -10.50 11.35
C SER A 87 -7.63 -11.32 10.69
N ALA A 88 -8.46 -10.71 9.84
CA ALA A 88 -9.53 -11.41 9.14
C ALA A 88 -9.00 -12.65 8.39
N PRO A 89 -9.63 -13.84 8.53
CA PRO A 89 -9.08 -15.09 7.98
C PRO A 89 -8.79 -15.03 6.47
N ALA A 90 -9.69 -14.40 5.70
CA ALA A 90 -9.50 -14.23 4.26
C ALA A 90 -8.33 -13.28 3.92
N PHE A 91 -8.12 -12.24 4.73
CA PHE A 91 -7.00 -11.32 4.57
C PHE A 91 -5.67 -12.05 4.85
N ARG A 92 -5.56 -12.72 6.01
CA ARG A 92 -4.32 -13.41 6.40
C ARG A 92 -3.92 -14.48 5.40
N ARG A 93 -4.88 -15.28 4.95
CA ARG A 93 -4.64 -16.32 3.93
C ARG A 93 -4.08 -15.75 2.63
N ARG A 94 -4.41 -14.50 2.28
CA ARG A 94 -4.03 -13.90 1.00
C ARG A 94 -2.73 -13.08 1.04
N PHE A 95 -2.50 -12.34 2.13
CA PHE A 95 -1.46 -11.30 2.22
C PHE A 95 -0.41 -11.55 3.30
N ASP A 96 -0.64 -12.49 4.23
CA ASP A 96 0.22 -12.73 5.40
C ASP A 96 0.50 -11.46 6.25
N GLY A 97 -0.49 -10.57 6.36
CA GLY A 97 -0.38 -9.34 7.13
C GLY A 97 0.08 -8.13 6.31
N LEU A 98 0.64 -7.13 6.98
CA LEU A 98 1.25 -5.96 6.33
C LEU A 98 2.72 -6.22 6.04
N ASN A 99 3.23 -5.63 4.96
CA ASN A 99 4.64 -5.65 4.60
C ASN A 99 5.51 -5.08 5.74
N GLN A 100 6.53 -5.84 6.15
CA GLN A 100 7.45 -5.49 7.23
C GLN A 100 8.81 -4.97 6.72
N GLU A 101 9.06 -4.90 5.40
CA GLU A 101 10.35 -4.52 4.81
C GLU A 101 10.88 -3.16 5.32
N ALA A 102 9.99 -2.17 5.45
CA ALA A 102 10.35 -0.81 5.87
C ALA A 102 10.06 -0.56 7.36
N LYS A 103 10.27 -1.56 8.23
CA LYS A 103 10.02 -1.45 9.67
C LYS A 103 11.23 -0.87 10.42
N LEU A 104 10.98 0.07 11.32
CA LEU A 104 11.98 0.60 12.24
C LEU A 104 12.34 -0.41 13.33
N ARG A 105 13.59 -0.36 13.79
CA ARG A 105 14.04 -1.17 14.95
C ARG A 105 13.43 -0.71 16.26
N ARG A 106 13.24 0.61 16.43
CA ARG A 106 12.71 1.24 17.65
C ARG A 106 11.45 2.01 17.33
N VAL A 107 10.56 2.13 18.32
CA VAL A 107 9.40 3.01 18.25
C VAL A 107 9.90 4.45 18.04
N PRO A 108 9.30 5.26 17.15
CA PRO A 108 9.66 6.66 17.00
C PRO A 108 9.55 7.41 18.33
N ARG A 109 10.44 8.39 18.55
CA ARG A 109 10.56 9.10 19.84
C ARG A 109 9.28 9.78 20.32
N ASP A 110 8.39 10.12 19.38
CA ASP A 110 7.12 10.78 19.65
C ASP A 110 6.08 9.84 20.28
N PHE A 111 6.38 8.55 20.47
CA PHE A 111 5.45 7.55 21.01
C PHE A 111 6.08 6.69 22.12
N PRO A 112 5.30 6.24 23.13
CA PRO A 112 5.80 5.38 24.19
C PRO A 112 6.34 4.04 23.64
N PRO A 113 7.53 3.59 24.07
CA PRO A 113 8.11 2.33 23.58
C PRO A 113 7.25 1.11 23.96
N ASP A 114 6.57 1.15 25.09
CA ASP A 114 5.74 0.06 25.63
C ASP A 114 4.25 0.17 25.22
N HIS A 115 3.94 1.04 24.25
CA HIS A 115 2.57 1.20 23.77
C HIS A 115 2.04 -0.14 23.19
N PRO A 116 0.76 -0.53 23.42
CA PRO A 116 0.21 -1.81 22.92
C PRO A 116 0.31 -2.00 21.40
N ALA A 117 0.38 -0.90 20.65
CA ALA A 117 0.55 -0.89 19.20
C ALA A 117 2.01 -0.59 18.73
N ALA A 118 3.02 -0.72 19.60
CA ALA A 118 4.42 -0.39 19.30
C ALA A 118 4.93 -1.01 17.99
N GLU A 119 4.57 -2.26 17.70
CA GLU A 119 4.97 -2.94 16.47
C GLU A 119 4.40 -2.30 15.20
N TRP A 120 3.17 -1.77 15.27
CA TRP A 120 2.54 -1.04 14.18
C TRP A 120 3.16 0.36 14.01
N LEU A 121 3.50 1.03 15.12
CA LEU A 121 4.13 2.35 15.11
C LEU A 121 5.51 2.34 14.45
N LYS A 122 6.20 1.20 14.48
CA LYS A 122 7.51 1.01 13.81
C LYS A 122 7.40 0.96 12.28
N LEU A 123 6.23 0.69 11.70
CA LEU A 123 6.09 0.61 10.26
C LEU A 123 6.29 1.98 9.58
N GLN A 124 6.90 1.95 8.38
CA GLN A 124 6.98 3.12 7.49
C GLN A 124 6.14 2.95 6.22
N SER A 125 5.58 1.77 6.00
CA SER A 125 4.62 1.48 4.94
C SER A 125 3.50 0.64 5.53
N PHE A 126 2.26 0.91 5.10
CA PHE A 126 1.09 0.14 5.51
C PHE A 126 0.48 -0.47 4.25
N THR A 127 1.21 -1.41 3.66
CA THR A 127 0.82 -2.11 2.43
C THR A 127 0.68 -3.60 2.67
N ALA A 128 -0.19 -4.24 1.92
CA ALA A 128 -0.37 -5.69 1.91
C ALA A 128 -0.16 -6.21 0.48
N PRO A 129 1.07 -6.59 0.11
CA PRO A 129 1.40 -7.13 -1.19
C PRO A 129 1.04 -8.62 -1.29
N ALA A 130 0.85 -9.08 -2.52
CA ALA A 130 0.40 -10.43 -2.79
C ALA A 130 0.79 -10.83 -4.22
N SER A 131 1.61 -11.87 -4.36
CA SER A 131 2.03 -12.38 -5.68
C SER A 131 0.83 -12.87 -6.49
N ILE A 132 0.96 -12.77 -7.81
CA ILE A 132 0.02 -13.32 -8.79
C ILE A 132 0.82 -14.23 -9.71
N GLU A 133 0.32 -15.45 -9.91
CA GLU A 133 0.95 -16.41 -10.81
C GLU A 133 1.00 -15.88 -12.25
N PRO A 134 2.13 -16.03 -12.97
CA PRO A 134 2.25 -15.59 -14.36
C PRO A 134 1.15 -16.15 -15.28
N SER A 135 0.74 -17.40 -15.04
CA SER A 135 -0.35 -18.05 -15.80
C SER A 135 -1.72 -17.41 -15.61
N VAL A 136 -1.95 -16.72 -14.49
CA VAL A 136 -3.18 -15.95 -14.25
C VAL A 136 -3.08 -14.60 -14.96
N VAL A 137 -1.90 -13.98 -14.94
CA VAL A 137 -1.64 -12.65 -15.53
C VAL A 137 -1.88 -12.63 -17.03
N THR A 138 -1.52 -13.68 -17.75
CA THR A 138 -1.73 -13.79 -19.21
C THR A 138 -3.11 -14.37 -19.58
N SER A 139 -3.99 -14.58 -18.60
CA SER A 139 -5.31 -15.19 -18.83
C SER A 139 -6.46 -14.19 -18.66
N PRO A 140 -7.65 -14.47 -19.23
CA PRO A 140 -8.85 -13.67 -18.99
C PRO A 140 -9.26 -13.56 -17.50
N ARG A 141 -8.75 -14.46 -16.64
CA ARG A 141 -9.06 -14.49 -15.19
C ARG A 141 -8.34 -13.41 -14.38
N LEU A 142 -7.41 -12.66 -14.99
CA LEU A 142 -6.63 -11.65 -14.28
C LEU A 142 -7.54 -10.62 -13.61
N VAL A 143 -8.54 -10.09 -14.33
CA VAL A 143 -9.43 -9.05 -13.81
C VAL A 143 -10.19 -9.54 -12.58
N ASP A 144 -10.79 -10.74 -12.66
CA ASP A 144 -11.51 -11.34 -11.53
C ASP A 144 -10.60 -11.62 -10.33
N ARG A 145 -9.35 -12.04 -10.58
CA ARG A 145 -8.35 -12.22 -9.52
C ARG A 145 -8.04 -10.89 -8.83
N LEU A 146 -7.77 -9.83 -9.59
CA LEU A 146 -7.50 -8.50 -9.05
C LEU A 146 -8.69 -7.95 -8.28
N CYS A 147 -9.91 -8.06 -8.82
CA CYS A 147 -11.12 -7.60 -8.15
C CYS A 147 -11.35 -8.30 -6.81
N ARG A 148 -11.17 -9.63 -6.75
CA ARG A 148 -11.28 -10.39 -5.49
C ARG A 148 -10.24 -9.98 -4.46
N ASP A 149 -8.98 -9.87 -4.88
CA ASP A 149 -7.90 -9.50 -3.97
C ASP A 149 -8.03 -8.04 -3.49
N PHE A 150 -8.38 -7.11 -4.38
CA PHE A 150 -8.64 -5.72 -4.01
C PHE A 150 -9.84 -5.56 -3.09
N ALA A 151 -10.91 -6.35 -3.25
CA ALA A 151 -12.05 -6.34 -2.34
C ALA A 151 -11.64 -6.64 -0.88
N LEU A 152 -10.70 -7.59 -0.68
CA LEU A 152 -10.17 -7.90 0.65
C LEU A 152 -9.36 -6.75 1.26
N LEU A 153 -8.80 -5.86 0.43
CA LEU A 153 -8.01 -4.70 0.86
C LEU A 153 -8.82 -3.43 1.07
N VAL A 154 -10.07 -3.38 0.58
CA VAL A 154 -10.95 -2.21 0.71
C VAL A 154 -11.05 -1.71 2.16
N PRO A 155 -11.22 -2.56 3.19
CA PRO A 155 -11.29 -2.09 4.57
C PRO A 155 -10.02 -1.35 5.02
N LEU A 156 -8.83 -1.88 4.72
CA LEU A 156 -7.55 -1.26 5.02
C LEU A 156 -7.39 0.08 4.29
N VAL A 157 -7.64 0.10 2.98
CA VAL A 157 -7.53 1.32 2.15
C VAL A 157 -8.51 2.40 2.62
N ARG A 158 -9.73 2.03 3.00
CA ARG A 158 -10.73 2.97 3.55
C ARG A 158 -10.33 3.50 4.91
N TRP A 159 -9.79 2.66 5.79
CA TRP A 159 -9.33 3.11 7.10
C TRP A 159 -8.19 4.14 6.94
N LEU A 160 -7.16 3.82 6.14
CA LEU A 160 -6.06 4.74 5.86
C LEU A 160 -6.55 6.07 5.26
N ASN A 161 -7.41 6.01 4.24
CA ASN A 161 -7.91 7.22 3.60
C ASN A 161 -8.77 8.07 4.54
N ARG A 162 -9.62 7.48 5.39
CA ARG A 162 -10.40 8.22 6.40
C ARG A 162 -9.49 8.91 7.41
N THR A 163 -8.44 8.25 7.89
CA THR A 163 -7.42 8.85 8.77
C THR A 163 -6.79 10.09 8.16
N LEU A 164 -6.60 10.08 6.83
CA LEU A 164 -6.05 11.21 6.07
C LEU A 164 -7.08 12.29 5.72
N GLY A 165 -8.36 12.08 6.03
CA GLY A 165 -9.47 13.00 5.73
C GLY A 165 -10.14 12.74 4.37
N TYR A 166 -9.74 11.70 3.65
CA TYR A 166 -10.32 11.31 2.38
C TYR A 166 -11.57 10.44 2.60
N GLN A 167 -12.74 11.07 2.49
CA GLN A 167 -14.01 10.39 2.74
C GLN A 167 -14.45 9.53 1.55
N PRO A 168 -15.16 8.41 1.80
CA PRO A 168 -15.76 7.60 0.73
C PRO A 168 -16.70 8.43 -0.16
N ALA A 169 -16.76 8.08 -1.44
CA ALA A 169 -17.74 8.67 -2.34
C ALA A 169 -19.17 8.34 -1.87
N LYS A 170 -20.03 9.36 -1.79
CA LYS A 170 -21.45 9.22 -1.40
C LYS A 170 -22.30 8.54 -2.50
N ALA A 171 -21.83 8.52 -3.75
CA ALA A 171 -22.47 7.87 -4.89
C ALA A 171 -21.44 7.39 -5.92
N ARG A 172 -21.77 6.34 -6.69
CA ARG A 172 -21.07 6.00 -7.93
C ARG A 172 -21.48 7.04 -8.98
N ARG A 173 -20.52 7.77 -9.54
CA ARG A 173 -20.71 8.58 -10.74
C ARG A 173 -20.25 7.79 -11.94
#